data_AF-A0A482VB41-F1
#
_entry.id   AF-A0A482VB41-F1
#
_cell.length_a   1.000
_cell.length_b   1.000
_cell.length_c   1.000
_cell.angle_alpha   90.00
_cell.angle_beta   90.00
_cell.angle_gamma   90.00
#
_symmetry.space_group_name_H-M   'P 1'
#
loop_
_entity.id
_entity.type
_entity.pdbx_description
1 polymer ?
#
loop_
_entity_poly.entity_id
_entity_poly.type
_entity_poly.pdbx_seq_one_letter_code
_entity_poly.pdbx_strand_id
1 'polypeptide(L)'
;MASVLEQFVTTVRTLSSHGNYKVLCEYLSKSSDILLKNTQHLDNVLETLDLQQHSLGYLVVLCAKFNVTVSANSQDNRFVQVQEFIQGCNGEQIRLAPDTLSLLLHGKIQAVPKYASQVVTRFIKPLSQPYNDLASSFTSNNTADLNSVLNKHREAFTRDHNLGLVKQVSSVLYKKNIQRLTKTFLTLSLSDVASRVGLPGPSDAERYILHMIEDQQIYATINQKDGMVVFRDEPDKYGGPDVLKSLEAQLAICMELDKQILAMDEDIQVNPVYVKKSSGVQDEEQPSKSTYAM
;
A
#
# COMPACT_ATOMS: atom_id res chain seq x y z
N MET A 1 36.94 -0.26 4.81
CA MET A 1 35.51 -0.10 4.47
C MET A 1 34.85 -1.41 4.05
N ALA A 2 35.54 -2.35 3.39
CA ALA A 2 35.01 -3.68 3.05
C ALA A 2 34.61 -4.57 4.25
N SER A 3 35.33 -4.50 5.39
CA SER A 3 35.10 -5.44 6.51
C SER A 3 33.74 -5.29 7.22
N VAL A 4 33.09 -4.13 7.12
CA VAL A 4 31.79 -3.88 7.79
C VAL A 4 30.65 -4.55 7.02
N LEU A 5 30.72 -4.55 5.68
CA LEU A 5 29.76 -5.25 4.82
C LEU A 5 29.96 -6.78 4.87
N GLU A 6 31.22 -7.23 4.96
CA GLU A 6 31.51 -8.66 5.16
C GLU A 6 31.00 -9.17 6.51
N GLN A 7 31.14 -8.37 7.58
CA GLN A 7 30.54 -8.66 8.88
C GLN A 7 29.01 -8.70 8.82
N PHE A 8 28.39 -7.78 8.07
CA PHE A 8 26.94 -7.79 7.84
C PHE A 8 26.49 -9.08 7.14
N VAL A 9 27.14 -9.45 6.03
CA VAL A 9 26.82 -10.69 5.28
C VAL A 9 27.02 -11.93 6.14
N THR A 10 28.11 -11.99 6.91
CA THR A 10 28.39 -13.12 7.81
C THR A 10 27.34 -13.23 8.92
N THR A 11 26.90 -12.10 9.47
CA THR A 11 25.87 -12.04 10.51
C THR A 11 24.49 -12.43 9.95
N VAL A 12 24.13 -11.95 8.76
CA VAL A 12 22.90 -12.33 8.06
C VAL A 12 22.89 -13.83 7.77
N ARG A 13 24.00 -14.39 7.26
CA ARG A 13 24.13 -15.84 7.01
C ARG A 13 23.97 -16.66 8.27
N THR A 14 24.64 -16.24 9.34
CA THR A 14 24.58 -16.92 10.63
C THR A 14 23.18 -16.86 11.22
N LEU A 15 22.57 -15.68 11.34
CA LEU A 15 21.24 -15.55 11.93
C LEU A 15 20.14 -16.22 11.09
N SER A 16 20.32 -16.27 9.77
CA SER A 16 19.39 -16.97 8.89
C SER A 16 19.51 -18.49 9.01
N SER A 17 20.73 -19.03 9.14
CA SER A 17 20.94 -20.47 9.37
C SER A 17 20.44 -20.94 10.73
N HIS A 18 20.43 -20.04 11.73
CA HIS A 18 19.94 -20.31 13.09
C HIS A 18 18.41 -20.13 13.22
N GLY A 19 17.70 -19.71 12.17
CA GLY A 19 16.25 -19.54 12.18
C GLY A 19 15.70 -18.44 13.10
N ASN A 20 16.57 -17.57 13.64
CA ASN A 20 16.16 -16.52 14.57
C ASN A 20 15.78 -15.23 13.84
N TYR A 21 14.63 -15.28 13.15
CA TYR A 21 14.19 -14.21 12.26
C TYR A 21 13.81 -12.90 12.96
N LYS A 22 13.45 -12.93 14.26
CA LYS A 22 13.14 -11.70 15.04
C LYS A 22 14.40 -10.86 15.30
N VAL A 23 15.49 -11.50 15.73
CA VAL A 23 16.78 -10.82 15.97
C VAL A 23 17.37 -10.35 14.64
N LEU A 24 17.17 -11.12 13.57
CA LEU A 24 17.54 -10.71 12.23
C LEU A 24 16.80 -9.43 11.79
N CYS A 25 15.48 -9.32 11.97
CA CYS A 25 14.74 -8.09 11.68
C CYS A 25 15.28 -6.87 12.47
N GLU A 26 15.55 -7.04 13.76
CA GLU A 26 16.06 -5.95 14.60
C GLU A 26 17.47 -5.52 14.16
N TYR A 27 18.35 -6.48 13.87
CA TYR A 27 19.69 -6.22 13.35
C TYR A 27 19.66 -5.55 11.97
N LEU A 28 18.79 -6.00 11.08
CA LEU A 28 18.61 -5.40 9.75
C LEU A 28 18.09 -3.97 9.84
N SER A 29 17.19 -3.68 10.78
CA SER A 29 16.70 -2.30 10.99
C SER A 29 17.83 -1.36 11.43
N LYS A 30 18.72 -1.81 12.33
CA LYS A 30 19.90 -1.05 12.80
C LYS A 30 21.01 -0.95 11.75
N SER A 31 21.09 -1.92 10.85
CA SER A 31 22.13 -1.98 9.81
C SER A 31 21.78 -1.17 8.56
N SER A 32 20.55 -0.65 8.46
CA SER A 32 20.08 0.16 7.33
C SER A 32 20.95 1.41 7.09
N ASP A 33 21.39 2.10 8.14
CA ASP A 33 22.28 3.26 8.06
C ASP A 33 23.68 2.93 7.52
N ILE A 34 24.16 1.71 7.77
CA ILE A 34 25.47 1.22 7.31
C ILE A 34 25.42 0.90 5.81
N LEU A 35 24.30 0.33 5.36
CA LEU A 35 24.06 0.02 3.95
C LEU A 35 23.94 1.29 3.10
N LEU A 36 23.26 2.32 3.62
CA LEU A 36 23.14 3.63 2.96
C LEU A 36 24.48 4.36 2.82
N LYS A 37 25.47 4.06 3.67
CA LYS A 37 26.82 4.65 3.59
C LYS A 37 27.76 3.92 2.62
N ASN A 38 27.45 2.68 2.24
CA ASN A 38 28.34 1.82 1.46
C ASN A 38 27.65 1.28 0.19
N THR A 39 27.06 2.20 -0.58
CA THR A 39 26.16 1.90 -1.70
C THR A 39 26.85 1.31 -2.93
N GLN A 40 28.12 1.65 -3.15
CA GLN A 40 28.91 1.21 -4.30
C GLN A 40 29.29 -0.28 -4.28
N HIS A 41 29.09 -0.97 -3.15
CA HIS A 41 29.47 -2.37 -2.97
C HIS A 41 28.25 -3.29 -2.73
N LEU A 42 27.03 -2.76 -2.81
CA LEU A 42 25.81 -3.51 -2.52
C LEU A 42 25.54 -4.61 -3.56
N ASP A 43 25.95 -4.42 -4.82
CA ASP A 43 25.81 -5.46 -5.85
C ASP A 43 26.68 -6.69 -5.56
N ASN A 44 27.92 -6.48 -5.13
CA ASN A 44 28.79 -7.58 -4.67
C ASN A 44 28.19 -8.29 -3.45
N VAL A 45 27.50 -7.56 -2.57
CA VAL A 45 26.79 -8.15 -1.42
C VAL A 45 25.60 -8.99 -1.88
N LEU A 46 24.82 -8.50 -2.85
CA LEU A 46 23.67 -9.25 -3.41
C LEU A 46 24.12 -10.55 -4.11
N GLU A 47 25.24 -10.54 -4.84
CA GLU A 47 25.79 -11.76 -5.46
C GLU A 47 26.21 -12.82 -4.45
N THR A 48 26.56 -12.42 -3.21
CA THR A 48 26.95 -13.34 -2.14
C THR A 48 25.78 -13.85 -1.31
N LEU A 49 24.57 -13.30 -1.47
CA LEU A 49 23.40 -13.67 -0.67
C LEU A 49 22.49 -14.62 -1.47
N ASP A 50 22.22 -15.79 -0.89
CA ASP A 50 21.28 -16.77 -1.46
C ASP A 50 19.82 -16.31 -1.23
N LEU A 51 19.04 -16.27 -2.32
CA LEU A 51 17.64 -15.83 -2.37
C LEU A 51 16.67 -16.70 -1.55
N GLN A 52 16.95 -18.00 -1.37
CA GLN A 52 16.07 -18.91 -0.61
C GLN A 52 16.36 -18.91 0.89
N GLN A 53 17.61 -18.67 1.25
CA GLN A 53 18.07 -18.74 2.64
C GLN A 53 18.15 -17.36 3.30
N HIS A 54 18.36 -16.28 2.55
CA HIS A 54 18.64 -14.94 3.10
C HIS A 54 17.70 -13.85 2.55
N SER A 55 16.51 -14.23 2.10
CA SER A 55 15.54 -13.35 1.44
C SER A 55 15.27 -12.04 2.19
N LEU A 56 15.23 -12.06 3.53
CA LEU A 56 15.06 -10.84 4.33
C LEU A 56 16.27 -9.88 4.26
N GLY A 57 17.49 -10.42 4.28
CA GLY A 57 18.71 -9.63 4.11
C GLY A 57 18.83 -9.09 2.68
N TYR A 58 18.46 -9.90 1.68
CA TYR A 58 18.41 -9.51 0.28
C TYR A 58 17.42 -8.35 0.05
N LEU A 59 16.24 -8.41 0.66
CA LEU A 59 15.23 -7.35 0.59
C LEU A 59 15.72 -6.03 1.18
N VAL A 60 16.42 -6.05 2.32
CA VAL A 60 16.91 -4.84 2.98
C VAL A 60 18.05 -4.19 2.18
N VAL A 61 18.92 -5.00 1.57
CA VAL A 61 19.97 -4.51 0.66
C VAL A 61 19.35 -3.93 -0.62
N LEU A 62 18.31 -4.56 -1.17
CA LEU A 62 17.50 -3.99 -2.26
C LEU A 62 16.88 -2.66 -1.86
N CYS A 63 16.21 -2.57 -0.71
CA CYS A 63 15.62 -1.33 -0.19
C CYS A 63 16.67 -0.22 -0.01
N ALA A 64 17.88 -0.56 0.49
CA ALA A 64 18.98 0.39 0.59
C ALA A 64 19.46 0.86 -0.80
N LYS A 65 19.48 -0.04 -1.80
CA LYS A 65 19.82 0.28 -3.20
C LYS A 65 18.75 1.15 -3.87
N PHE A 66 17.47 0.99 -3.53
CA PHE A 66 16.38 1.83 -4.03
C PHE A 66 16.37 3.25 -3.43
N ASN A 67 16.97 3.44 -2.25
CA ASN A 67 17.16 4.77 -1.64
C ASN A 67 18.28 5.60 -2.27
N VAL A 68 19.05 5.02 -3.21
CA VAL A 68 20.13 5.72 -3.91
C VAL A 68 19.64 6.18 -5.28
N THR A 69 19.79 7.47 -5.56
CA THR A 69 19.62 8.02 -6.91
C THR A 69 20.75 7.52 -7.82
N VAL A 70 20.41 6.63 -8.76
CA VAL A 70 21.37 6.09 -9.73
C VAL A 70 21.76 7.17 -10.73
N SER A 71 23.07 7.35 -10.92
CA SER A 71 23.62 8.17 -12.00
C SER A 71 23.38 7.48 -13.35
N ALA A 72 23.02 8.25 -14.38
CA ALA A 72 22.47 7.79 -15.68
C ALA A 72 23.33 6.77 -16.48
N ASN A 73 24.51 6.37 -15.99
CA ASN A 73 25.48 5.52 -16.69
C ASN A 73 25.68 4.11 -16.10
N SER A 74 24.87 3.67 -15.12
CA SER A 74 24.97 2.30 -14.58
C SER A 74 23.83 1.43 -15.10
N GLN A 75 24.14 0.22 -15.57
CA GLN A 75 23.11 -0.73 -16.04
C GLN A 75 22.11 -1.00 -14.92
N ASP A 76 20.85 -0.64 -15.17
CA ASP A 76 19.79 -0.64 -14.16
C ASP A 76 19.20 -2.05 -13.98
N ASN A 77 19.95 -2.95 -13.35
CA ASN A 77 19.54 -4.33 -13.08
C ASN A 77 18.59 -4.45 -11.88
N ARG A 78 18.14 -3.33 -11.29
CA ARG A 78 17.26 -3.32 -10.09
C ARG A 78 15.93 -4.04 -10.36
N PHE A 79 15.37 -3.89 -11.55
CA PHE A 79 14.11 -4.52 -11.91
C PHE A 79 14.25 -6.04 -12.05
N VAL A 80 15.33 -6.52 -12.69
CA VAL A 80 15.63 -7.96 -12.83
C VAL A 80 15.90 -8.58 -11.45
N GLN A 81 16.64 -7.89 -10.58
CA GLN A 81 16.90 -8.35 -9.20
C GLN A 81 15.63 -8.43 -8.35
N VAL A 82 14.68 -7.51 -8.52
CA VAL A 82 13.37 -7.58 -7.86
C VAL A 82 12.52 -8.71 -8.43
N GLN A 83 12.57 -8.95 -9.75
CA GLN A 83 11.84 -10.03 -10.39
C GLN A 83 12.36 -11.41 -9.95
N GLU A 84 13.68 -11.61 -9.91
CA GLU A 84 14.32 -12.82 -9.39
C GLU A 84 13.99 -13.03 -7.91
N PHE A 85 13.98 -11.95 -7.12
CA PHE A 85 13.55 -12.00 -5.73
C PHE A 85 12.09 -12.46 -5.59
N ILE A 86 11.16 -11.91 -6.38
CA ILE A 86 9.75 -12.30 -6.33
C ILE A 86 9.56 -13.77 -6.76
N GLN A 87 10.36 -14.28 -7.70
CA GLN A 87 10.27 -15.67 -8.16
C GLN A 87 11.00 -16.69 -7.28
N GLY A 88 12.00 -16.28 -6.50
CA GLY A 88 12.86 -17.18 -5.71
C GLY A 88 12.75 -17.06 -4.19
N CYS A 89 11.97 -16.11 -3.66
CA CYS A 89 11.93 -15.81 -2.23
C CYS A 89 11.18 -16.86 -1.40
N ASN A 90 11.69 -17.15 -0.20
CA ASN A 90 11.09 -18.08 0.74
C ASN A 90 9.89 -17.46 1.48
N GLY A 91 8.70 -18.07 1.30
CA GLY A 91 7.44 -17.60 1.86
C GLY A 91 7.38 -17.49 3.38
N GLU A 92 8.22 -18.21 4.14
CA GLU A 92 8.26 -18.10 5.60
C GLU A 92 8.90 -16.79 6.08
N GLN A 93 9.88 -16.26 5.33
CA GLN A 93 10.54 -14.99 5.65
C GLN A 93 9.69 -13.78 5.23
N ILE A 94 8.93 -13.89 4.14
CA ILE A 94 7.99 -12.85 3.68
C ILE A 94 6.82 -12.67 4.67
N ARG A 95 6.42 -13.74 5.37
CA ARG A 95 5.31 -13.71 6.34
C ARG A 95 5.55 -12.76 7.53
N LEU A 96 6.80 -12.37 7.77
CA LEU A 96 7.23 -11.43 8.82
C LEU A 96 7.23 -9.95 8.36
N ALA A 97 6.93 -9.65 7.09
CA ALA A 97 6.84 -8.29 6.56
C ALA A 97 5.56 -8.05 5.71
N PRO A 98 4.35 -8.15 6.30
CA PRO A 98 3.09 -7.94 5.59
C PRO A 98 2.86 -6.49 5.10
N ASP A 99 3.55 -5.50 5.69
CA ASP A 99 3.35 -4.08 5.42
C ASP A 99 3.70 -3.67 3.99
N THR A 100 4.65 -4.36 3.36
CA THR A 100 5.09 -4.06 1.98
C THR A 100 4.18 -4.72 0.93
N LEU A 101 3.52 -5.83 1.28
CA LEU A 101 2.64 -6.58 0.37
C LEU A 101 1.23 -5.99 0.28
N SER A 102 0.72 -5.46 1.40
CA SER A 102 -0.65 -4.92 1.51
C SER A 102 -0.88 -3.65 0.66
N LEU A 103 0.19 -2.88 0.43
CA LEU A 103 0.17 -1.67 -0.39
C LEU A 103 -0.02 -1.95 -1.90
N LEU A 104 0.31 -3.17 -2.35
CA LEU A 104 0.19 -3.57 -3.75
C LEU A 104 -1.24 -4.01 -4.12
N LEU A 105 -2.06 -4.40 -3.14
CA LEU A 105 -3.30 -5.16 -3.37
C LEU A 105 -4.62 -4.38 -3.23
N HIS A 106 -4.69 -3.30 -2.45
CA HIS A 106 -6.00 -2.80 -1.97
C HIS A 106 -6.56 -1.50 -2.56
N GLY A 107 -5.95 -0.88 -3.58
CA GLY A 107 -6.64 0.05 -4.51
C GLY A 107 -7.40 1.25 -3.90
N LYS A 108 -7.16 1.62 -2.64
CA LYS A 108 -7.76 2.77 -1.95
C LYS A 108 -6.68 3.48 -1.13
N ILE A 109 -6.70 4.81 -1.15
CA ILE A 109 -5.85 5.62 -0.27
C ILE A 109 -6.43 5.53 1.15
N GLN A 110 -6.02 4.49 1.88
CA GLN A 110 -6.29 4.38 3.30
C GLN A 110 -5.37 5.34 4.04
N ALA A 111 -5.93 6.14 4.95
CA ALA A 111 -5.13 6.97 5.82
C ALA A 111 -4.10 6.09 6.54
N VAL A 112 -2.82 6.45 6.44
CA VAL A 112 -1.73 5.71 7.08
C VAL A 112 -2.08 5.55 8.56
N PRO A 113 -2.22 4.31 9.08
CA PRO A 113 -2.59 4.09 10.47
C PRO A 113 -1.61 4.78 11.41
N LYS A 114 -2.07 5.24 12.58
CA LYS A 114 -1.21 5.95 13.55
C LYS A 114 -0.02 5.12 14.05
N TYR A 115 -0.11 3.79 13.96
CA TYR A 115 0.95 2.85 14.31
C TYR A 115 1.98 2.61 13.18
N ALA A 116 1.79 3.22 12.01
CA ALA A 116 2.75 3.08 10.92
C ALA A 116 4.11 3.69 11.31
N SER A 117 5.17 3.10 10.77
CA SER A 117 6.55 3.52 11.05
C SER A 117 6.74 5.02 10.74
N GLN A 118 7.39 5.71 11.68
CA GLN A 118 7.70 7.15 11.56
C GLN A 118 8.53 7.47 10.31
N VAL A 119 9.23 6.48 9.76
CA VAL A 119 10.00 6.59 8.51
C VAL A 119 9.09 6.93 7.31
N VAL A 120 7.89 6.34 7.26
CA VAL A 120 6.90 6.57 6.19
C VAL A 120 6.44 8.02 6.20
N THR A 121 6.09 8.52 7.38
CA THR A 121 5.59 9.89 7.55
C THR A 121 6.69 10.93 7.32
N ARG A 122 7.93 10.64 7.75
CA ARG A 122 9.03 11.61 7.76
C ARG A 122 9.81 11.66 6.45
N PHE A 123 9.96 10.54 5.74
CA PHE A 123 10.83 10.46 4.56
C PHE A 123 10.07 10.08 3.29
N ILE A 124 9.12 9.13 3.37
CA ILE A 124 8.36 8.70 2.18
C ILE A 124 7.37 9.78 1.72
N LYS A 125 6.72 10.48 2.65
CA LYS A 125 5.76 11.54 2.32
C LYS A 125 6.40 12.73 1.56
N PRO A 126 7.59 13.25 1.93
CA PRO A 126 8.30 14.25 1.12
C PRO A 126 8.90 13.73 -0.19
N LEU A 127 9.23 12.44 -0.29
CA LEU A 127 9.75 11.86 -1.54
C LEU A 127 8.65 11.60 -2.58
N SER A 128 7.43 11.31 -2.11
CA SER A 128 6.24 11.04 -2.93
C SER A 128 5.37 12.27 -3.17
N GLN A 129 5.92 13.49 -3.12
CA GLN A 129 5.17 14.73 -3.34
C GLN A 129 4.30 14.74 -4.61
N PRO A 130 4.78 14.25 -5.78
CA PRO A 130 3.94 14.14 -6.97
C PRO A 130 2.62 13.37 -6.78
N TYR A 131 2.64 12.32 -5.95
CA TYR A 131 1.47 11.50 -5.64
C TYR A 131 0.57 12.16 -4.59
N ASN A 132 1.16 12.89 -3.64
CA ASN A 132 0.39 13.66 -2.66
C ASN A 132 -0.34 14.83 -3.32
N ASP A 133 0.30 15.51 -4.28
CA ASP A 133 -0.32 16.56 -5.09
C ASP A 133 -1.43 15.99 -5.98
N LEU A 134 -1.22 14.80 -6.55
CA LEU A 134 -2.26 14.08 -7.29
C LEU A 134 -3.44 13.71 -6.37
N ALA A 135 -3.18 13.27 -5.14
CA ALA A 135 -4.22 12.94 -4.17
C ALA A 135 -4.98 14.18 -3.67
N SER A 136 -4.29 15.31 -3.48
CA SER A 136 -4.92 16.57 -3.05
C SER A 136 -5.82 17.14 -4.17
N SER A 137 -5.34 17.15 -5.40
CA SER A 137 -6.13 17.56 -6.57
C SER A 137 -7.32 16.62 -6.81
N PHE A 138 -7.16 15.31 -6.61
CA PHE A 138 -8.28 14.36 -6.66
C PHE A 138 -9.36 14.63 -5.58
N THR A 139 -8.96 15.12 -4.41
CA THR A 139 -9.89 15.48 -3.33
C THR A 139 -10.67 16.75 -3.64
N SER A 140 -10.05 17.70 -4.35
CA SER A 140 -10.71 18.94 -4.81
C SER A 140 -11.83 18.70 -5.84
N ASN A 141 -11.84 17.52 -6.50
CA ASN A 141 -12.76 17.11 -7.57
C ASN A 141 -12.67 17.96 -8.86
N ASN A 142 -11.63 18.79 -9.00
CA ASN A 142 -11.39 19.57 -10.21
C ASN A 142 -10.58 18.77 -11.22
N THR A 143 -11.18 18.49 -12.39
CA THR A 143 -10.56 17.68 -13.46
C THR A 143 -9.47 18.45 -14.20
N ALA A 144 -9.59 19.77 -14.34
CA ALA A 144 -8.57 20.61 -14.97
C ALA A 144 -7.30 20.71 -14.11
N ASP A 145 -7.48 20.87 -12.80
CA ASP A 145 -6.36 20.90 -11.84
C ASP A 145 -5.63 19.55 -11.80
N LEU A 146 -6.37 18.45 -11.75
CA LEU A 146 -5.78 17.11 -11.79
C LEU A 146 -4.98 16.87 -13.09
N ASN A 147 -5.51 17.28 -14.25
CA ASN A 147 -4.79 17.19 -15.52
C ASN A 147 -3.54 18.08 -15.54
N SER A 148 -3.58 19.26 -14.91
CA SER A 148 -2.43 20.14 -14.75
C SER A 148 -1.33 19.49 -13.90
N VAL A 149 -1.68 18.93 -12.75
CA VAL A 149 -0.76 18.19 -11.86
C VAL A 149 -0.17 16.97 -12.58
N LEU A 150 -1.00 16.24 -13.33
CA LEU A 150 -0.57 15.08 -14.10
C LEU A 150 0.47 15.45 -15.16
N ASN A 151 0.26 16.55 -15.88
CA ASN A 151 1.21 17.04 -16.88
C ASN A 151 2.49 17.59 -16.22
N LYS A 152 2.36 18.33 -15.12
CA LYS A 152 3.47 18.89 -14.35
C LYS A 152 4.42 17.81 -13.82
N HIS A 153 3.89 16.70 -13.33
CA HIS A 153 4.67 15.61 -12.74
C HIS A 153 4.82 14.39 -13.66
N ARG A 154 4.52 14.53 -14.95
CA ARG A 154 4.52 13.43 -15.93
C ARG A 154 5.85 12.67 -15.97
N GLU A 155 6.97 13.38 -15.89
CA GLU A 155 8.31 12.78 -15.89
C GLU A 155 8.53 11.89 -14.66
N ALA A 156 8.05 12.31 -13.49
CA ALA A 156 8.13 11.51 -12.27
C ALA A 156 7.30 10.21 -12.39
N PHE A 157 6.06 10.30 -12.87
CA PHE A 157 5.21 9.12 -13.08
C PHE A 157 5.71 8.17 -14.18
N THR A 158 6.40 8.73 -15.17
CA THR A 158 7.02 7.93 -16.24
C THR A 158 8.25 7.20 -15.72
N ARG A 159 9.09 7.89 -14.93
CA ARG A 159 10.25 7.30 -14.24
C ARG A 159 9.85 6.20 -13.27
N ASP A 160 8.71 6.36 -12.60
CA ASP A 160 8.20 5.40 -11.62
C ASP A 160 7.34 4.28 -12.28
N HIS A 161 7.27 4.24 -13.62
CA HIS A 161 6.54 3.25 -14.42
C HIS A 161 5.05 3.08 -14.09
N ASN A 162 4.41 4.09 -13.52
CA ASN A 162 3.01 4.03 -13.08
C ASN A 162 2.09 5.04 -13.78
N LEU A 163 2.57 5.66 -14.85
CA LEU A 163 1.80 6.59 -15.67
C LEU A 163 0.44 6.03 -16.12
N GLY A 164 0.34 4.73 -16.38
CA GLY A 164 -0.93 4.07 -16.73
C GLY A 164 -1.97 4.16 -15.61
N LEU A 165 -1.55 3.91 -14.37
CA LEU A 165 -2.42 4.02 -13.19
C LEU A 165 -2.84 5.48 -12.96
N VAL A 166 -1.91 6.42 -13.12
CA VAL A 166 -2.20 7.85 -12.99
C VAL A 166 -3.23 8.33 -14.02
N LYS A 167 -3.18 7.81 -15.26
CA LYS A 167 -4.23 8.07 -16.27
C LYS A 167 -5.58 7.47 -15.89
N GLN A 168 -5.60 6.29 -15.26
CA GLN A 168 -6.84 5.70 -14.75
C GLN A 168 -7.46 6.56 -13.64
N VAL A 169 -6.66 7.21 -12.78
CA VAL A 169 -7.17 8.15 -11.75
C VAL A 169 -8.00 9.27 -12.38
N SER A 170 -7.59 9.79 -13.53
CA SER A 170 -8.36 10.81 -14.26
C SER A 170 -9.72 10.26 -14.71
N SER A 171 -9.75 9.03 -15.22
CA SER A 171 -10.98 8.34 -15.63
C SER A 171 -11.91 8.07 -14.44
N VAL A 172 -11.34 7.67 -13.30
CA VAL A 172 -12.10 7.47 -12.05
C VAL A 172 -12.66 8.79 -11.53
N LEU A 173 -11.94 9.91 -11.68
CA LEU A 173 -12.45 11.21 -11.27
C LEU A 173 -13.67 11.64 -12.09
N TYR A 174 -13.64 11.42 -13.42
CA TYR A 174 -14.82 11.66 -14.27
C TYR A 174 -16.01 10.82 -13.83
N LYS A 175 -15.80 9.51 -13.59
CA LYS A 175 -16.84 8.60 -13.07
C LYS A 175 -17.39 9.07 -11.72
N LYS A 176 -16.53 9.49 -10.79
CA LYS A 176 -16.91 10.02 -9.47
C LYS A 176 -17.74 11.30 -9.59
N ASN A 177 -17.37 12.21 -10.49
CA ASN A 177 -18.13 13.45 -10.71
C ASN A 177 -19.51 13.16 -11.30
N ILE A 178 -19.64 12.21 -12.24
CA ILE A 178 -20.94 11.76 -12.76
C ILE A 178 -21.80 11.14 -11.66
N GLN A 179 -21.23 10.27 -10.80
CA GLN A 179 -21.92 9.70 -9.63
C GLN A 179 -22.40 10.76 -8.63
N ARG A 180 -21.76 11.93 -8.56
CA ARG A 180 -22.25 13.02 -7.73
C ARG A 180 -23.47 13.70 -8.34
N LEU A 181 -23.53 13.81 -9.68
CA LEU A 181 -24.66 14.40 -10.38
C LEU A 181 -25.94 13.59 -10.16
N THR A 182 -25.83 12.25 -10.04
CA THR A 182 -26.99 11.39 -9.75
C THR A 182 -27.63 11.67 -8.39
N LYS A 183 -26.89 12.26 -7.44
CA LYS A 183 -27.41 12.61 -6.10
C LYS A 183 -28.19 13.92 -6.08
N THR A 184 -27.97 14.79 -7.08
CA THR A 184 -28.53 16.16 -7.12
C THR A 184 -29.52 16.35 -8.26
N PHE A 185 -29.45 15.53 -9.31
CA PHE A 185 -30.26 15.65 -10.51
C PHE A 185 -30.98 14.33 -10.78
N LEU A 186 -32.27 14.41 -11.08
CA LEU A 186 -33.04 13.30 -11.63
C LEU A 186 -32.89 13.23 -13.15
N THR A 187 -32.90 14.39 -13.81
CA THR A 187 -32.73 14.53 -15.26
C THR A 187 -31.72 15.63 -15.56
N LEU A 188 -30.81 15.37 -16.50
CA LEU A 188 -29.77 16.32 -16.89
C LEU A 188 -29.41 16.13 -18.37
N SER A 189 -29.13 17.22 -19.09
CA SER A 189 -28.70 17.12 -20.48
C SER A 189 -27.27 16.57 -20.60
N LEU A 190 -26.96 15.85 -21.68
CA LEU A 190 -25.61 15.33 -21.95
C LEU A 190 -24.58 16.46 -22.07
N SER A 191 -25.00 17.62 -22.60
CA SER A 191 -24.17 18.82 -22.69
C SER A 191 -23.83 19.38 -21.30
N ASP A 192 -24.82 19.47 -20.40
CA ASP A 192 -24.60 19.93 -19.03
C ASP A 192 -23.73 18.96 -18.22
N VAL A 193 -23.90 17.65 -18.44
CA VAL A 193 -23.00 16.64 -17.86
C VAL A 193 -21.57 16.91 -18.33
N ALA A 194 -21.35 17.06 -19.63
CA ALA A 194 -20.01 17.29 -20.18
C ALA A 194 -19.37 18.56 -19.61
N SER A 195 -20.11 19.68 -19.56
CA SER A 195 -19.60 20.94 -19.02
C SER A 195 -19.28 20.86 -17.52
N ARG A 196 -20.11 20.19 -16.72
CA ARG A 196 -19.90 20.08 -15.26
C ARG A 196 -18.80 19.09 -14.88
N VAL A 197 -18.59 18.06 -15.67
CA VAL A 197 -17.57 17.02 -15.44
C VAL A 197 -16.22 17.41 -16.08
N GLY A 198 -16.22 18.36 -17.01
CA GLY A 198 -15.03 18.81 -17.73
C GLY A 198 -14.65 17.87 -18.88
N LEU A 199 -15.65 17.26 -19.53
CA LEU A 199 -15.47 16.45 -20.73
C LEU A 199 -15.50 17.32 -22.00
N PRO A 200 -14.87 16.90 -23.10
CA PRO A 200 -14.77 17.68 -24.33
C PRO A 200 -16.13 17.95 -25.00
N GLY A 201 -17.08 17.01 -24.86
CA GLY A 201 -18.39 17.14 -25.49
C GLY A 201 -19.43 16.12 -24.99
N PRO A 202 -20.68 16.25 -25.50
CA PRO A 202 -21.80 15.41 -25.08
C PRO A 202 -21.63 13.94 -25.48
N SER A 203 -20.97 13.66 -26.60
CA SER A 203 -20.69 12.29 -27.05
C SER A 203 -19.75 11.54 -26.10
N ASP A 204 -18.77 12.23 -25.52
CA ASP A 204 -17.89 11.63 -24.51
C ASP A 204 -18.65 11.36 -23.22
N ALA A 205 -19.51 12.29 -22.80
CA ALA A 205 -20.38 12.10 -21.64
C ALA A 205 -21.31 10.88 -21.82
N GLU A 206 -21.90 10.73 -23.00
CA GLU A 206 -22.73 9.57 -23.35
C GLU A 206 -21.94 8.25 -23.24
N ARG A 207 -20.72 8.21 -23.81
CA ARG A 207 -19.85 7.03 -23.73
C ARG A 207 -19.47 6.67 -22.29
N TYR A 208 -19.11 7.66 -21.47
CA TYR A 208 -18.79 7.42 -20.06
C TYR A 208 -19.99 6.88 -19.29
N ILE A 209 -21.18 7.47 -19.50
CA ILE A 209 -22.42 7.02 -18.84
C ILE A 209 -22.78 5.61 -19.29
N LEU A 210 -22.65 5.29 -20.57
CA LEU A 210 -22.91 3.95 -21.09
C LEU A 210 -22.03 2.89 -20.42
N HIS A 211 -20.71 3.13 -20.36
CA HIS A 211 -19.80 2.22 -19.66
C HIS A 211 -20.09 2.14 -18.17
N MET A 212 -20.50 3.23 -17.52
CA MET A 212 -20.87 3.20 -16.11
C MET A 212 -22.18 2.44 -15.84
N ILE A 213 -23.12 2.41 -16.81
CA ILE A 213 -24.32 1.58 -16.73
C ILE A 213 -23.95 0.09 -16.93
N GLU A 214 -23.09 -0.21 -17.91
CA GLU A 214 -22.59 -1.56 -18.18
C GLU A 214 -21.82 -2.15 -16.98
N ASP A 215 -20.95 -1.34 -16.37
CA ASP A 215 -20.20 -1.68 -15.15
C ASP A 215 -21.08 -1.72 -13.88
N GLN A 216 -22.39 -1.46 -13.98
CA GLN A 216 -23.35 -1.35 -12.87
C GLN A 216 -22.94 -0.31 -11.80
N GLN A 217 -22.23 0.74 -12.20
CA GLN A 217 -21.74 1.81 -11.33
C GLN A 217 -22.76 2.93 -11.11
N ILE A 218 -23.71 3.09 -12.04
CA ILE A 218 -24.85 4.01 -11.96
C ILE A 218 -26.09 3.37 -12.60
N TYR A 219 -27.26 3.80 -12.15
CA TYR A 219 -28.54 3.44 -12.73
C TYR A 219 -29.07 4.66 -13.47
N ALA A 220 -29.00 4.63 -14.81
CA ALA A 220 -29.43 5.74 -15.64
C ALA A 220 -30.00 5.24 -16.96
N THR A 221 -30.85 6.05 -17.60
CA THR A 221 -31.37 5.81 -18.94
C THR A 221 -31.03 6.99 -19.83
N ILE A 222 -30.44 6.73 -20.99
CA ILE A 222 -30.06 7.75 -21.96
C ILE A 222 -31.19 7.89 -22.98
N ASN A 223 -31.70 9.10 -23.17
CA ASN A 223 -32.63 9.43 -24.24
C ASN A 223 -31.91 10.24 -25.32
N GLN A 224 -31.51 9.56 -26.38
CA GLN A 224 -30.76 10.16 -27.50
C GLN A 224 -31.59 11.18 -28.31
N LYS A 225 -32.93 11.07 -28.34
CA LYS A 225 -33.78 12.00 -29.10
C LYS A 225 -33.78 13.39 -28.48
N ASP A 226 -33.82 13.44 -27.15
CA ASP A 226 -33.87 14.69 -26.38
C ASP A 226 -32.49 15.12 -25.87
N GLY A 227 -31.46 14.28 -26.03
CA GLY A 227 -30.10 14.54 -25.52
C GLY A 227 -30.03 14.56 -24.00
N MET A 228 -30.91 13.83 -23.32
CA MET A 228 -31.10 13.86 -21.87
C MET A 228 -30.74 12.52 -21.22
N VAL A 229 -30.25 12.58 -19.99
CA VAL A 229 -29.98 11.44 -19.13
C VAL A 229 -30.93 11.49 -17.94
N VAL A 230 -31.67 10.40 -17.75
CA VAL A 230 -32.56 10.20 -16.60
C VAL A 230 -31.82 9.30 -15.61
N PHE A 231 -31.40 9.84 -14.48
CA PHE A 231 -30.86 9.07 -13.37
C PHE A 231 -32.01 8.37 -12.63
N ARG A 232 -31.81 7.11 -12.29
CA ARG A 232 -32.75 6.31 -11.50
C ARG A 232 -32.07 5.95 -10.19
N ASP A 233 -32.89 5.79 -9.15
CA ASP A 233 -32.40 5.20 -7.91
C ASP A 233 -32.08 3.73 -8.11
N GLU A 234 -31.15 3.23 -7.30
CA GLU A 234 -30.83 1.81 -7.23
C GLU A 234 -32.11 1.00 -6.98
N PRO A 235 -32.36 -0.08 -7.75
CA PRO A 235 -33.47 -0.98 -7.48
C PRO A 235 -33.35 -1.56 -6.07
N ASP A 236 -34.50 -1.78 -5.43
CA ASP A 236 -34.65 -2.03 -4.00
C ASP A 236 -33.67 -3.13 -3.49
N LYS A 237 -32.70 -2.72 -2.68
CA LYS A 237 -31.53 -3.51 -2.28
C LYS A 237 -31.81 -4.61 -1.25
N TYR A 238 -33.04 -4.67 -0.74
CA TYR A 238 -33.40 -5.50 0.40
C TYR A 238 -34.41 -6.61 0.05
N GLY A 239 -34.77 -6.73 -1.22
CA GLY A 239 -35.68 -7.76 -1.71
C GLY A 239 -34.94 -8.86 -2.46
N GLY A 240 -35.21 -10.11 -2.10
CA GLY A 240 -34.82 -11.28 -2.90
C GLY A 240 -33.88 -12.26 -2.19
N PRO A 241 -33.79 -13.50 -2.72
CA PRO A 241 -32.97 -14.57 -2.14
C PRO A 241 -31.47 -14.26 -2.16
N ASP A 242 -31.01 -13.40 -3.07
CA ASP A 242 -29.59 -13.02 -3.19
C ASP A 242 -29.11 -12.15 -2.02
N VAL A 243 -29.98 -11.28 -1.48
CA VAL A 243 -29.66 -10.44 -0.31
C VAL A 243 -29.49 -11.32 0.93
N LEU A 244 -30.35 -12.32 1.11
CA LEU A 244 -30.25 -13.28 2.21
C LEU A 244 -28.94 -14.06 2.12
N LYS A 245 -28.59 -14.57 0.93
CA LYS A 245 -27.33 -15.29 0.70
C LYS A 245 -26.10 -14.43 0.95
N SER A 246 -26.13 -13.16 0.54
CA SER A 246 -25.06 -12.20 0.85
C SER A 246 -24.96 -11.93 2.35
N LEU A 247 -26.09 -11.82 3.05
CA LEU A 247 -26.13 -11.61 4.50
C LEU A 247 -25.56 -12.82 5.24
N GLU A 248 -25.95 -14.04 4.86
CA GLU A 248 -25.40 -15.28 5.41
C GLU A 248 -23.89 -15.37 5.19
N ALA A 249 -23.39 -15.01 4.01
CA ALA A 249 -21.96 -14.99 3.72
C ALA A 249 -21.20 -13.97 4.58
N GLN A 250 -21.75 -12.76 4.77
CA GLN A 250 -21.15 -11.75 5.65
C GLN A 250 -21.20 -12.19 7.13
N LEU A 251 -22.29 -12.82 7.57
CA LEU A 251 -22.41 -13.40 8.90
C LEU A 251 -21.35 -14.48 9.14
N ALA A 252 -21.13 -15.37 8.17
CA ALA A 252 -20.10 -16.40 8.27
C ALA A 252 -18.69 -15.79 8.42
N ILE A 253 -18.39 -14.72 7.69
CA ILE A 253 -17.12 -13.99 7.82
C ILE A 253 -17.00 -13.39 9.22
N CYS A 254 -18.06 -12.75 9.74
CA CYS A 254 -18.07 -12.20 11.09
C CYS A 254 -17.89 -13.28 12.17
N MET A 255 -18.55 -14.42 12.02
CA MET A 255 -18.44 -15.55 12.96
C MET A 255 -17.02 -16.14 12.97
N GLU A 256 -16.39 -16.26 11.79
CA GLU A 256 -15.01 -16.74 11.70
C GLU A 256 -14.03 -15.72 12.30
N LEU A 257 -14.25 -14.42 12.08
CA LEU A 257 -13.45 -13.38 12.72
C LEU A 257 -13.61 -13.41 14.24
N ASP A 258 -14.83 -13.58 14.75
CA ASP A 258 -15.10 -13.69 16.19
C ASP A 258 -14.39 -14.90 16.80
N LYS A 259 -14.45 -16.05 16.11
CA LYS A 259 -13.71 -17.26 16.50
C LYS A 259 -12.20 -17.02 16.56
N GLN A 260 -11.63 -16.29 15.59
CA GLN A 260 -10.21 -15.94 15.59
C GLN A 260 -9.86 -14.98 16.72
N ILE A 261 -10.73 -14.01 17.03
CA ILE A 261 -10.55 -13.10 18.17
C ILE A 261 -10.58 -13.88 19.49
N LEU A 262 -11.51 -14.81 19.66
CA LEU A 262 -11.61 -15.66 20.85
C LEU A 262 -10.38 -16.56 21.02
N ALA A 263 -9.91 -17.19 19.94
CA ALA A 263 -8.68 -17.98 19.97
C ALA A 263 -7.45 -17.12 20.32
N MET A 264 -7.38 -15.91 19.78
CA MET A 264 -6.32 -14.96 20.11
C MET A 264 -6.41 -14.50 21.58
N ASP A 265 -7.61 -14.32 22.12
CA ASP A 265 -7.82 -13.98 23.54
C ASP A 265 -7.39 -15.14 24.45
N GLU A 266 -7.74 -16.38 24.10
CA GLU A 266 -7.29 -17.59 24.80
C GLU A 266 -5.75 -17.71 24.82
N ASP A 267 -5.10 -17.51 23.66
CA ASP A 267 -3.64 -17.50 23.55
C ASP A 267 -2.99 -16.38 24.41
N ILE A 268 -3.63 -15.22 24.52
CA ILE A 268 -3.17 -14.12 25.38
C ILE A 268 -3.35 -14.47 26.85
N GLN A 269 -4.47 -15.09 27.24
CA GLN A 269 -4.75 -15.52 28.61
C GLN A 269 -3.81 -16.62 29.10
N VAL A 270 -3.38 -17.52 28.21
CA VAL A 270 -2.41 -18.58 28.53
C VAL A 270 -0.96 -18.08 28.45
N ASN A 271 -0.71 -16.89 27.88
CA ASN A 271 0.63 -16.34 27.74
C ASN A 271 1.25 -15.98 29.11
N PRO A 272 2.34 -16.64 29.53
CA PRO A 272 2.91 -16.47 30.87
C PRO A 272 3.44 -15.04 31.12
N VAL A 273 3.85 -14.30 30.07
CA VAL A 273 4.30 -12.91 30.19
C VAL A 273 3.12 -11.98 30.48
N TYR A 274 1.97 -12.26 29.86
CA TYR A 274 0.74 -11.51 30.10
C TYR A 274 0.17 -11.83 31.49
N VAL A 275 0.12 -13.10 31.88
CA VAL A 275 -0.33 -13.56 33.21
C VAL A 275 0.55 -12.98 34.33
N LYS A 276 1.88 -12.97 34.17
CA LYS A 276 2.81 -12.40 35.17
C LYS A 276 2.58 -10.89 35.35
N LYS A 277 2.35 -10.14 34.25
CA LYS A 277 2.05 -8.71 34.29
C LYS A 277 0.66 -8.38 34.85
N SER A 278 -0.35 -9.17 34.54
CA SER A 278 -1.75 -8.93 34.95
C SER A 278 -2.05 -9.42 36.37
N SER A 279 -1.31 -10.42 36.86
CA SER A 279 -1.39 -10.91 38.24
C SER A 279 -0.65 -10.03 39.26
N GLY A 280 -0.10 -8.89 38.83
CA GLY A 280 0.51 -7.89 39.72
C GLY A 280 1.77 -8.38 40.45
N VAL A 281 2.42 -9.45 39.98
CA VAL A 281 3.72 -9.88 40.52
C VAL A 281 4.77 -8.91 40.00
N GLN A 282 4.88 -7.75 40.67
CA GLN A 282 6.08 -6.93 40.63
C GLN A 282 7.25 -7.86 40.98
N ASP A 283 8.26 -7.92 40.09
CA ASP A 283 9.57 -8.39 40.48
C ASP A 283 10.08 -7.40 41.56
N GLU A 284 9.71 -7.64 42.82
CA GLU A 284 10.54 -7.21 43.94
C GLU A 284 11.84 -8.00 43.89
N GLU A 285 12.94 -7.28 44.11
CA GLU A 285 14.32 -7.75 44.24
C GLU A 285 15.09 -8.04 42.93
N GLN A 286 15.72 -6.98 42.42
CA GLN A 286 17.18 -7.01 42.44
C GLN A 286 17.72 -5.92 43.36
N PRO A 287 18.61 -6.27 44.32
CA PRO A 287 19.08 -5.37 45.35
C PRO A 287 19.97 -4.28 44.75
N SER A 288 19.72 -3.05 45.20
CA SER A 288 20.62 -1.92 45.08
C SER A 288 22.02 -2.30 45.55
N LYS A 289 22.95 -2.52 44.62
CA LYS A 289 24.38 -2.35 44.92
C LYS A 289 24.70 -0.86 44.94
N SER A 290 24.33 -0.22 46.04
CA SER A 290 25.09 0.92 46.55
C SER A 290 26.20 0.36 47.44
N THR A 291 27.46 0.70 47.17
CA THR A 291 28.40 1.25 48.16
C THR A 291 29.75 1.49 47.49
N TYR A 292 30.08 2.77 47.33
CA TYR A 292 31.36 3.46 47.56
C TYR A 292 32.69 2.67 47.50
N ALA A 293 33.66 3.27 46.78
CA ALA A 293 34.93 3.67 47.39
C ALA A 293 35.59 4.78 46.56
N MET A 294 35.78 5.92 47.24
CA MET A 294 36.76 7.01 47.09
C MET A 294 37.29 7.39 45.70
#